data_AF-A0A354UTN8-F1
#
_entry.id   AF-A0A354UTN8-F1
#
_cell.length_a   1.000
_cell.length_b   1.000
_cell.length_c   1.000
_cell.angle_alpha   90.00
_cell.angle_beta   90.00
_cell.angle_gamma   90.00
#
_symmetry.space_group_name_H-M   'P 1'
#
loop_
_entity.id
_entity.type
_entity.pdbx_description
1 polymer ?
#
loop_
_entity_poly.entity_id
_entity_poly.type
_entity_poly.pdbx_seq_one_letter_code
_entity_poly.pdbx_strand_id
1 'polypeptide(L)'
;DYKQETSITPAYSLLRHGIGDSRAFAQVYAAMCRDAGLTCLCVTGTRAGEPWTWNLVLDGDTYYHVDLLKCSEEGKYSQRNAGEMEGYVWDYSAYPGGGRTEIPVSTEN
;
A
#
# COMPACT_ATOMS: atom_id res chain seq x y z
N ASP A 1 9.33 -17.41 -11.82
CA ASP A 1 8.72 -17.43 -10.49
C ASP A 1 9.17 -16.23 -9.68
N TYR A 2 8.24 -15.60 -8.96
CA TYR A 2 8.52 -14.49 -8.05
C TYR A 2 9.15 -15.01 -6.74
N LYS A 3 10.08 -14.24 -6.17
CA LYS A 3 10.71 -14.49 -4.87
C LYS A 3 10.68 -13.23 -4.00
N GLN A 4 10.19 -13.39 -2.77
CA GLN A 4 10.15 -12.32 -1.78
C GLN A 4 11.48 -12.22 -1.03
N GLU A 5 12.40 -11.42 -1.55
CA GLU A 5 13.72 -11.18 -0.97
C GLU A 5 14.12 -9.71 -1.14
N THR A 6 14.88 -9.18 -0.18
CA THR A 6 15.45 -7.82 -0.28
C THR A 6 16.66 -7.82 -1.21
N SER A 7 16.75 -6.80 -2.05
CA SER A 7 17.87 -6.57 -2.98
C SER A 7 18.44 -5.16 -2.83
N ILE A 8 19.75 -5.02 -3.06
CA ILE A 8 20.42 -3.71 -3.15
C ILE A 8 20.00 -2.91 -4.40
N THR A 9 19.44 -3.57 -5.41
CA THR A 9 18.88 -2.94 -6.62
C THR A 9 17.38 -3.29 -6.76
N PRO A 10 16.52 -2.82 -5.85
CA PRO A 10 15.18 -3.37 -5.64
C PRO A 10 14.30 -3.32 -6.90
N ALA A 11 14.25 -2.17 -7.60
CA ALA A 11 13.44 -2.03 -8.81
C ALA A 11 13.96 -2.92 -9.97
N TYR A 12 15.27 -2.96 -10.20
CA TYR A 12 15.86 -3.78 -11.25
C TYR A 12 15.67 -5.28 -10.97
N SER A 13 15.96 -5.72 -9.75
CA SER A 13 15.79 -7.11 -9.33
C SER A 13 14.35 -7.57 -9.44
N LEU A 14 13.40 -6.72 -9.06
CA LEU A 14 11.98 -7.03 -9.19
C LEU A 14 11.58 -7.15 -10.66
N LEU A 15 11.85 -6.13 -11.47
CA LEU A 15 11.38 -6.08 -12.86
C LEU A 15 12.09 -7.09 -13.77
N ARG A 16 13.39 -7.36 -13.54
CA ARG A 16 14.18 -8.24 -14.40
C ARG A 16 14.18 -9.69 -13.93
N HIS A 17 14.20 -9.93 -12.62
CA HIS A 17 14.41 -11.25 -12.04
C HIS A 17 13.22 -11.74 -11.22
N GLY A 18 12.20 -10.92 -10.99
CA GLY A 18 11.09 -11.26 -10.12
C GLY A 18 11.52 -11.39 -8.65
N ILE A 19 12.55 -10.67 -8.21
CA ILE A 19 13.06 -10.71 -6.83
C ILE A 19 12.81 -9.34 -6.19
N GLY A 20 11.95 -9.28 -5.18
CA GLY A 20 11.69 -8.03 -4.47
C GLY A 20 10.83 -8.22 -3.23
N ASP A 21 10.93 -7.28 -2.30
CA ASP A 21 10.09 -7.20 -1.10
C ASP A 21 8.97 -6.16 -1.29
N SER A 22 8.15 -5.98 -0.25
CA SER A 22 7.03 -5.04 -0.26
C SER A 22 7.46 -3.61 -0.64
N ARG A 23 8.64 -3.19 -0.21
CA ARG A 23 9.23 -1.89 -0.60
C ARG A 23 9.56 -1.84 -2.08
N ALA A 24 10.18 -2.87 -2.65
CA ALA A 24 10.49 -2.91 -4.08
C ALA A 24 9.22 -2.79 -4.93
N PHE A 25 8.16 -3.53 -4.58
CA PHE A 25 6.86 -3.42 -5.24
C PHE A 25 6.26 -2.02 -5.11
N ALA A 26 6.22 -1.47 -3.91
CA ALA A 26 5.63 -0.15 -3.67
C ALA A 26 6.36 0.96 -4.44
N GLN A 27 7.68 0.89 -4.51
CA GLN A 27 8.50 1.85 -5.25
C GLN A 27 8.29 1.76 -6.77
N VAL A 28 8.25 0.55 -7.32
CA VAL A 28 7.99 0.34 -8.75
C VAL A 28 6.59 0.83 -9.10
N TYR A 29 5.58 0.47 -8.30
CA TYR A 29 4.21 0.91 -8.56
C TYR A 29 4.05 2.43 -8.45
N ALA A 30 4.64 3.06 -7.44
CA ALA A 30 4.64 4.52 -7.33
C ALA A 30 5.31 5.20 -8.54
N ALA A 31 6.40 4.62 -9.06
CA ALA A 31 7.04 5.13 -10.27
C ALA A 31 6.14 5.00 -11.51
N MET A 32 5.43 3.87 -11.67
CA MET A 32 4.47 3.66 -12.74
C MET A 32 3.27 4.62 -12.64
N CYS A 33 2.71 4.80 -11.44
CA CYS A 33 1.63 5.76 -11.20
C CYS A 33 2.05 7.19 -11.59
N ARG A 34 3.25 7.61 -11.18
CA ARG A 34 3.78 8.93 -11.52
C ARG A 34 3.95 9.11 -13.03
N ASP A 35 4.43 8.08 -13.74
CA ASP A 35 4.54 8.09 -15.21
C ASP A 35 3.15 8.21 -15.88
N ALA A 36 2.14 7.59 -15.29
CA ALA A 36 0.74 7.67 -15.72
C ALA A 36 0.01 8.97 -15.26
N GLY A 37 0.67 9.87 -14.54
CA GLY A 37 0.06 11.11 -14.02
C GLY A 37 -0.84 10.93 -12.79
N LEU A 38 -0.72 9.79 -12.09
CA LEU A 38 -1.48 9.48 -10.88
C LEU A 38 -0.69 9.85 -9.61
N THR A 39 -1.38 10.46 -8.64
CA THR A 39 -0.82 10.67 -7.30
C THR A 39 -0.77 9.34 -6.56
N CYS A 40 0.44 8.92 -6.20
CA CYS A 40 0.70 7.67 -5.49
C CYS A 40 1.84 7.84 -4.49
N LEU A 41 1.59 7.50 -3.23
CA LEU A 41 2.54 7.61 -2.13
C LEU A 41 2.92 6.22 -1.63
N CYS A 42 4.16 6.06 -1.15
CA CYS A 42 4.55 4.86 -0.41
C CYS A 42 4.18 5.04 1.07
N VAL A 43 3.39 4.12 1.59
CA VAL A 43 3.04 4.03 3.01
C VAL A 43 3.97 3.02 3.68
N THR A 44 4.55 3.38 4.82
CA THR A 44 5.39 2.49 5.64
C THR A 44 4.71 2.21 6.97
N GLY A 45 4.68 0.95 7.37
CA GLY A 45 4.03 0.52 8.60
C GLY A 45 4.32 -0.95 8.87
N THR A 46 3.32 -1.66 9.37
CA THR A 46 3.40 -3.11 9.55
C THR A 46 2.24 -3.84 8.89
N ARG A 47 2.47 -5.10 8.51
CA ARG A 47 1.45 -6.07 8.07
C ARG A 47 1.65 -7.34 8.89
N ALA A 48 0.63 -7.75 9.64
CA ALA A 48 0.69 -8.87 10.58
C ALA A 48 1.89 -8.78 11.57
N GLY A 49 2.24 -7.55 11.98
CA GLY A 49 3.36 -7.29 12.90
C GLY A 49 4.73 -7.10 12.25
N GLU A 50 4.89 -7.45 10.97
CA GLU A 50 6.17 -7.34 10.25
C GLU A 50 6.30 -5.99 9.51
N PRO A 51 7.50 -5.40 9.40
CA PRO A 51 7.73 -4.20 8.62
C PRO A 51 7.24 -4.36 7.18
N TRP A 52 6.42 -3.41 6.73
CA TRP A 52 5.77 -3.50 5.42
C TRP A 52 5.66 -2.14 4.74
N THR A 53 5.68 -2.14 3.42
CA THR A 53 5.47 -0.95 2.60
C THR A 53 4.46 -1.24 1.49
N TRP A 54 3.49 -0.35 1.30
CA TRP A 54 2.47 -0.44 0.25
C TRP A 54 2.17 0.95 -0.32
N ASN A 55 1.13 1.08 -1.14
CA ASN A 55 0.81 2.34 -1.79
C ASN A 55 -0.50 2.96 -1.29
N LEU A 56 -0.56 4.30 -1.34
CA LEU A 56 -1.76 5.10 -1.20
C LEU A 56 -1.96 5.87 -2.51
N VAL A 57 -3.02 5.55 -3.25
CA VAL A 57 -3.32 6.10 -4.58
C VAL A 57 -4.53 7.03 -4.48
N LEU A 58 -4.45 8.20 -5.11
CA LEU A 58 -5.61 9.09 -5.27
C LEU A 58 -6.41 8.65 -6.49
N ASP A 59 -7.67 8.31 -6.29
CA ASP A 59 -8.65 8.01 -7.35
C ASP A 59 -9.85 8.94 -7.20
N GLY A 60 -10.01 9.87 -8.15
CA GLY A 60 -10.89 11.03 -7.98
C GLY A 60 -10.44 11.90 -6.80
N ASP A 61 -11.33 12.05 -5.81
CA ASP A 61 -11.08 12.82 -4.59
C ASP A 61 -10.77 11.93 -3.37
N THR A 62 -10.64 10.62 -3.57
CA THR A 62 -10.51 9.64 -2.48
C THR A 62 -9.16 8.92 -2.54
N TYR A 63 -8.51 8.79 -1.39
CA TYR A 63 -7.29 7.99 -1.27
C TYR A 63 -7.60 6.52 -0.93
N TYR A 64 -7.02 5.61 -1.71
CA TYR A 64 -7.14 4.17 -1.52
C TYR A 64 -5.79 3.51 -1.28
N HIS A 65 -5.78 2.55 -0.37
CA HIS A 65 -4.64 1.68 -0.13
C HIS A 65 -4.59 0.56 -1.17
N VAL A 66 -3.40 0.38 -1.76
CA VAL A 66 -3.10 -0.66 -2.74
C VAL A 66 -1.83 -1.37 -2.32
N ASP A 67 -1.94 -2.66 -2.03
CA ASP A 67 -0.80 -3.55 -1.79
C ASP A 67 -0.78 -4.61 -2.88
N LEU A 68 0.20 -4.53 -3.79
CA LEU A 68 0.31 -5.44 -4.92
C LEU A 68 0.67 -6.88 -4.51
N LEU A 69 1.36 -7.09 -3.38
CA LEU A 69 1.64 -8.43 -2.89
C LEU A 69 0.36 -9.07 -2.36
N LYS A 70 -0.45 -8.32 -1.61
CA LYS A 70 -1.80 -8.78 -1.22
C LYS A 70 -2.71 -9.01 -2.43
N CYS A 71 -2.67 -8.13 -3.42
CA CYS A 71 -3.43 -8.33 -4.68
C CYS A 71 -3.00 -9.61 -5.40
N SER A 72 -1.70 -9.91 -5.42
CA SER A 72 -1.17 -11.14 -6.00
C SER A 72 -1.63 -12.39 -5.24
N GLU A 73 -1.66 -12.35 -3.91
CA GLU A 73 -2.17 -13.45 -3.07
C GLU A 73 -3.67 -13.69 -3.32
N GLU A 74 -4.45 -12.63 -3.52
CA GLU A 74 -5.89 -12.70 -3.81
C GLU A 74 -6.20 -12.98 -5.29
N GLY A 75 -5.20 -12.95 -6.18
CA GLY A 75 -5.35 -13.17 -7.60
C GLY A 75 -6.10 -12.05 -8.34
N LYS A 76 -6.26 -10.86 -7.74
CA LYS A 76 -6.95 -9.72 -8.35
C LYS A 76 -6.40 -8.39 -7.85
N TYR A 77 -6.46 -7.36 -8.70
CA TYR A 77 -6.23 -5.99 -8.27
C TYR A 77 -7.38 -5.51 -7.36
N SER A 78 -7.06 -4.85 -6.25
CA SER A 78 -8.07 -4.33 -5.32
C SER A 78 -7.57 -3.09 -4.59
N GLN A 79 -8.39 -2.03 -4.67
CA GLN A 79 -8.26 -0.79 -3.89
C GLN A 79 -9.01 -0.96 -2.57
N ARG A 80 -8.46 -0.44 -1.46
CA ARG A 80 -9.04 -0.59 -0.11
C ARG A 80 -9.09 0.74 0.61
N ASN A 81 -10.19 1.00 1.31
CA ASN A 81 -10.29 2.08 2.27
C ASN A 81 -9.51 1.73 3.55
N ALA A 82 -9.25 2.71 4.40
CA ALA A 82 -8.53 2.50 5.67
C ALA A 82 -9.21 1.43 6.55
N GLY A 83 -10.54 1.36 6.57
CA GLY A 83 -11.29 0.35 7.34
C GLY A 83 -11.17 -1.09 6.81
N GLU A 84 -10.71 -1.28 5.58
CA GLU A 84 -10.52 -2.59 4.95
C GLU A 84 -9.08 -3.11 5.07
N MET A 85 -8.20 -2.33 5.71
CA MET A 85 -6.78 -2.64 5.90
C MET A 85 -6.55 -3.49 7.17
N GLU A 86 -7.32 -4.56 7.32
CA GLU A 86 -7.19 -5.48 8.45
C GLU A 86 -5.79 -6.09 8.52
N GLY A 87 -5.19 -6.06 9.72
CA GLY A 87 -3.84 -6.55 9.98
C GLY A 87 -2.72 -5.59 9.56
N TYR A 88 -3.05 -4.40 9.06
CA TYR A 88 -2.09 -3.34 8.76
C TYR A 88 -2.12 -2.25 9.83
N VAL A 89 -0.95 -1.71 10.16
CA VAL A 89 -0.82 -0.57 11.09
C VAL A 89 0.13 0.45 10.48
N TRP A 90 -0.29 1.72 10.46
CA TRP A 90 0.53 2.85 10.02
C TRP A 90 0.17 4.12 10.79
N ASP A 91 1.06 5.11 10.74
CA ASP A 91 0.76 6.44 11.23
C ASP A 91 -0.12 7.18 10.21
N TYR A 92 -1.42 7.24 10.47
CA TYR A 92 -2.38 7.92 9.59
C TYR A 92 -2.09 9.42 9.47
N SER A 93 -1.51 10.05 10.49
CA SER A 93 -1.23 11.50 10.46
C SER A 93 -0.12 11.87 9.47
N ALA A 94 0.69 10.90 9.05
CA ALA A 94 1.75 11.08 8.07
C ALA A 94 1.27 11.10 6.61
N TYR A 95 -0.03 10.83 6.35
CA TYR A 95 -0.56 10.69 4.99
C TYR A 95 -1.85 11.50 4.77
N PRO A 96 -2.07 12.01 3.55
CA PRO A 96 -3.33 12.69 3.21
C PRO A 96 -4.51 11.72 3.31
N GLY A 97 -5.67 12.24 3.71
CA GLY A 97 -6.84 11.40 4.05
C GLY A 97 -6.75 10.75 5.44
N GLY A 98 -5.69 11.05 6.20
CA GLY A 98 -5.41 10.53 7.53
C GLY A 98 -6.33 11.05 8.63
N GLY A 99 -7.48 10.38 8.83
CA GLY A 99 -8.10 10.28 10.15
C GLY A 99 -9.45 10.98 10.36
N ARG A 100 -10.52 10.27 10.02
CA ARG A 100 -11.73 9.97 10.82
C ARG A 100 -12.89 9.66 9.86
N THR A 101 -13.23 8.38 9.69
CA THR A 101 -14.67 8.08 9.70
C THR A 101 -15.13 8.44 11.09
N GLU A 102 -16.05 9.40 11.20
CA GLU A 102 -16.71 9.76 12.44
C GLU A 102 -17.16 8.47 13.14
N ILE A 103 -16.59 8.17 14.31
CA ILE A 103 -17.19 7.16 15.18
C ILE A 103 -18.55 7.76 15.55
N PRO A 104 -19.69 7.11 15.24
CA PRO A 104 -20.96 7.58 15.77
C PRO A 104 -20.81 7.50 17.29
N VAL A 105 -20.91 8.63 17.97
CA VAL A 105 -21.08 8.63 19.43
C VAL A 105 -22.31 7.77 19.69
N SER A 106 -22.10 6.60 20.32
CA SER A 106 -23.18 5.86 20.92
C SER A 106 -23.82 6.78 21.95
N THR A 107 -24.99 7.33 21.64
CA THR A 107 -25.84 7.95 22.65
C THR A 107 -26.32 6.81 23.54
N GLU A 108 -25.62 6.56 24.65
CA GLU A 108 -26.16 5.76 25.74
C GLU A 108 -27.40 6.51 26.28
N ASN A 109 -28.56 5.82 26.21
CA ASN A 109 -29.81 6.17 26.88
C ASN A 109 -29.90 5.36 28.17
#